data_AF-A0A942URH5-F1
#
_entry.id   AF-A0A942URH5-F1
#
_cell.length_a   1.000
_cell.length_b   1.000
_cell.length_c   1.000
_cell.angle_alpha   90.00
_cell.angle_beta   90.00
_cell.angle_gamma   90.00
#
_symmetry.space_group_name_H-M   'P 1'
#
loop_
_entity.id
_entity.type
_entity.pdbx_description
1 polymer ?
#
loop_
_entity_poly.entity_id
_entity_poly.type
_entity_poly.pdbx_seq_one_letter_code
_entity_poly.pdbx_strand_id
1 'polypeptide(L)'
;MQKMFTTQLTGLFKRIFENEEFHIEDGARVLAQAPVGEGTIYLKGFREMDGVVIEALEGEEPLRRAERLDAVSALTGADRVIIFTRFSDDEEAVLLGEELARKEVPFVVVSGNKKAEGKSLAELADVHIHTHLLKPLLPTEDGNRVGFPSLMAALYIYFTLRFTVEEILDEY
;
A
#
# COMPACT_ATOMS: atom_id res chain seq x y z
N MET A 1 7.08 16.67 22.94
CA MET A 1 6.99 16.30 21.51
C MET A 1 6.67 14.82 21.31
N GLN A 2 7.42 13.88 21.89
CA GLN A 2 7.17 12.43 21.76
C GLN A 2 5.74 12.01 22.11
N LYS A 3 5.21 12.40 23.28
CA LYS A 3 3.82 12.11 23.68
C LYS A 3 2.79 12.59 22.64
N MET A 4 2.99 13.79 22.08
CA MET A 4 2.12 14.36 21.07
C MET A 4 2.20 13.56 19.75
N PHE A 5 3.41 13.18 19.34
CA PHE A 5 3.62 12.33 18.16
C PHE A 5 2.90 10.99 18.32
N THR A 6 3.08 10.30 19.45
CA THR A 6 2.40 9.04 19.74
C THR A 6 0.88 9.21 19.69
N THR A 7 0.32 10.25 20.32
CA THR A 7 -1.14 10.49 20.27
C THR A 7 -1.65 10.71 18.85
N GLN A 8 -0.95 11.52 18.04
CA GLN A 8 -1.35 11.77 16.65
C GLN A 8 -1.21 10.51 15.77
N LEU A 9 -0.13 9.74 15.96
CA LEU A 9 0.12 8.50 15.23
C LEU A 9 -0.93 7.44 15.56
N THR A 10 -1.28 7.26 16.84
CA THR A 10 -2.38 6.38 17.24
C THR A 10 -3.71 6.83 16.62
N GLY A 11 -3.96 8.14 16.57
CA GLY A 11 -5.13 8.69 15.89
C GLY A 11 -5.15 8.39 14.39
N LEU A 12 -3.99 8.39 13.73
CA LEU A 12 -3.86 8.00 12.32
C LEU A 12 -4.22 6.53 12.11
N PHE A 13 -3.67 5.63 12.92
CA PHE A 13 -3.95 4.19 12.81
C PHE A 13 -5.43 3.87 13.07
N LYS A 14 -6.04 4.50 14.08
CA LYS A 14 -7.50 4.36 14.32
C LYS A 14 -8.32 4.79 13.11
N ARG A 15 -7.95 5.90 12.48
CA ARG A 15 -8.65 6.37 11.27
C ARG A 15 -8.51 5.37 10.13
N ILE A 16 -7.31 4.84 9.88
CA ILE A 16 -7.10 3.80 8.87
C ILE A 16 -7.99 2.59 9.18
N PHE A 17 -7.94 2.09 10.41
CA PHE A 17 -8.76 0.95 10.84
C PHE A 17 -10.25 1.17 10.60
N GLU A 18 -10.79 2.32 11.03
CA GLU A 18 -12.23 2.60 10.97
C GLU A 18 -12.75 2.88 9.54
N ASN A 19 -11.91 3.36 8.62
CA ASN A 19 -12.34 3.81 7.29
C ASN A 19 -11.90 2.89 6.16
N GLU A 20 -10.84 2.11 6.36
CA GLU A 20 -10.22 1.30 5.30
C GLU A 20 -10.39 -0.20 5.52
N GLU A 21 -11.13 -0.66 6.53
CA GLU A 21 -11.37 -2.08 6.82
C GLU A 21 -11.86 -2.86 5.59
N PHE A 22 -12.90 -2.35 4.92
CA PHE A 22 -13.43 -2.98 3.70
C PHE A 22 -12.44 -2.98 2.54
N HIS A 23 -11.68 -1.90 2.36
CA HIS A 23 -10.67 -1.80 1.30
C HIS A 23 -9.47 -2.71 1.57
N ILE A 24 -9.11 -2.91 2.85
CA ILE A 24 -8.08 -3.86 3.25
C ILE A 24 -8.55 -5.29 2.97
N GLU A 25 -9.78 -5.65 3.32
CA GLU A 25 -10.32 -6.98 3.04
C GLU A 25 -10.38 -7.25 1.52
N ASP A 26 -10.90 -6.30 0.75
CA ASP A 26 -11.01 -6.42 -0.71
C ASP A 26 -9.62 -6.49 -1.37
N GLY A 27 -8.68 -5.66 -0.92
CA GLY A 27 -7.29 -5.70 -1.36
C GLY A 27 -6.64 -7.04 -1.05
N ALA A 28 -6.83 -7.58 0.15
CA ALA A 28 -6.33 -8.90 0.52
C ALA A 28 -6.92 -10.01 -0.37
N ARG A 29 -8.22 -9.93 -0.67
CA ARG A 29 -8.89 -10.87 -1.57
C ARG A 29 -8.33 -10.82 -2.99
N VAL A 30 -8.07 -9.61 -3.52
CA VAL A 30 -7.42 -9.45 -4.83
C VAL A 30 -6.03 -10.09 -4.81
N LEU A 31 -5.21 -9.80 -3.79
CA LEU A 31 -3.84 -10.30 -3.69
C LEU A 31 -3.77 -11.81 -3.51
N ALA A 32 -4.64 -12.40 -2.69
CA ALA A 32 -4.68 -13.84 -2.41
C ALA A 32 -5.04 -14.69 -3.65
N GLN A 33 -5.68 -14.12 -4.67
CA GLN A 33 -5.99 -14.84 -5.92
C GLN A 33 -4.74 -15.35 -6.65
N ALA A 34 -3.63 -14.63 -6.60
CA ALA A 34 -2.37 -15.09 -7.19
C ALA A 34 -1.91 -16.41 -6.55
N PRO A 35 -1.63 -16.46 -5.23
CA PRO A 35 -1.12 -17.65 -4.57
C PRO A 35 -2.11 -18.80 -4.42
N VAL A 36 -3.43 -18.56 -4.43
CA VAL A 36 -4.45 -19.63 -4.51
C VAL A 36 -4.39 -20.35 -5.86
N GLY A 37 -4.03 -19.64 -6.93
CA GLY A 37 -3.70 -20.22 -8.23
C GLY A 37 -2.23 -20.63 -8.32
N GLU A 38 -1.57 -20.20 -9.40
CA GLU A 38 -0.13 -20.41 -9.63
C GLU A 38 0.63 -19.08 -9.78
N GLY A 39 0.00 -17.96 -9.45
CA GLY A 39 0.58 -16.63 -9.56
C GLY A 39 1.41 -16.21 -8.35
N THR A 40 2.08 -15.07 -8.49
CA THR A 40 2.92 -14.44 -7.45
C THR A 40 2.37 -13.07 -7.08
N ILE A 41 2.51 -12.69 -5.80
CA ILE A 41 2.24 -11.33 -5.33
C ILE A 41 3.51 -10.49 -5.53
N TYR A 42 3.47 -9.53 -6.44
CA TYR A 42 4.58 -8.63 -6.68
C TYR A 42 4.43 -7.33 -5.90
N LEU A 43 5.47 -6.92 -5.17
CA LEU A 43 5.46 -5.67 -4.42
C LEU A 43 6.34 -4.61 -5.08
N LYS A 44 5.83 -3.38 -5.15
CA LYS A 44 6.59 -2.20 -5.56
C LYS A 44 6.46 -1.09 -4.54
N GLY A 45 7.57 -0.63 -3.98
CA GLY A 45 7.64 0.58 -3.17
C GLY A 45 8.34 1.70 -3.92
N PHE A 46 7.80 2.92 -3.80
CA PHE A 46 8.43 4.13 -4.33
C PHE A 46 9.12 4.90 -3.19
N ARG A 47 10.41 5.22 -3.39
CA ARG A 47 11.24 5.98 -2.44
C ARG A 47 11.22 5.35 -1.04
N GLU A 48 10.81 6.07 0.00
CA GLU A 48 10.78 5.55 1.36
C GLU A 48 9.80 4.40 1.55
N MET A 49 8.77 4.30 0.70
CA MET A 49 7.79 3.23 0.79
C MET A 49 8.37 1.87 0.41
N ASP A 50 9.57 1.85 -0.19
CA ASP A 50 10.32 0.61 -0.39
C ASP A 50 10.68 -0.11 0.91
N GLY A 51 10.67 0.60 2.04
CA GLY A 51 10.79 -0.02 3.36
C GLY A 51 9.70 -1.06 3.65
N VAL A 52 8.49 -0.91 3.07
CA VAL A 52 7.44 -1.94 3.18
C VAL A 52 7.80 -3.18 2.39
N VAL A 53 8.42 -3.03 1.22
CA VAL A 53 8.85 -4.16 0.38
C VAL A 53 9.96 -4.94 1.07
N ILE A 54 10.91 -4.24 1.69
CA ILE A 54 11.97 -4.86 2.48
C ILE A 54 11.36 -5.65 3.64
N GLU A 55 10.47 -5.04 4.43
CA GLU A 55 9.77 -5.75 5.51
C GLU A 55 9.04 -7.00 5.00
N ALA A 56 8.33 -6.88 3.87
CA ALA A 56 7.52 -7.97 3.34
C ALA A 56 8.33 -9.16 2.80
N LEU A 57 9.56 -8.95 2.37
CA LEU A 57 10.40 -9.99 1.77
C LEU A 57 11.51 -10.49 2.69
N GLU A 58 12.01 -9.62 3.57
CA GLU A 58 13.19 -9.85 4.42
C GLU A 58 12.90 -9.74 5.92
N GLY A 59 11.66 -9.37 6.31
CA GLY A 59 11.24 -9.31 7.71
C GLY A 59 11.25 -10.69 8.39
N GLU A 60 11.01 -10.70 9.70
CA GLU A 60 10.96 -11.95 10.49
C GLU A 60 9.86 -12.90 10.00
N GLU A 61 8.79 -12.34 9.43
CA GLU A 61 7.66 -13.08 8.88
C GLU A 61 7.38 -12.65 7.42
N PRO A 62 8.17 -13.12 6.45
CA PRO A 62 8.00 -12.75 5.04
C PRO A 62 6.64 -13.19 4.49
N LEU A 63 6.08 -12.36 3.59
CA LEU A 63 4.83 -12.68 2.90
C LEU A 63 5.01 -13.89 1.97
N ARG A 64 4.09 -14.86 2.08
CA ARG A 64 4.10 -16.07 1.26
C ARG A 64 3.91 -15.75 -0.22
N ARG A 65 4.69 -16.42 -1.08
CA ARG A 65 4.61 -16.31 -2.56
C ARG A 65 4.65 -14.86 -3.05
N ALA A 66 5.58 -14.10 -2.49
CA ALA A 66 5.75 -12.70 -2.80
C ALA A 66 7.15 -12.41 -3.34
N GLU A 67 7.23 -11.50 -4.32
CA GLU A 67 8.46 -11.10 -4.97
C GLU A 67 8.51 -9.58 -5.20
N ARG A 68 9.70 -9.04 -5.38
CA ARG A 68 9.88 -7.63 -5.75
C ARG A 68 9.51 -7.44 -7.22
N LEU A 69 8.76 -6.37 -7.52
CA LEU A 69 8.51 -5.98 -8.91
C LEU A 69 9.69 -5.21 -9.49
N ASP A 70 10.52 -5.91 -10.25
CA ASP A 70 11.62 -5.30 -11.00
C ASP A 70 11.19 -4.85 -12.41
N ALA A 71 10.41 -5.66 -13.11
CA ALA A 71 9.93 -5.34 -14.46
C ALA A 71 8.54 -5.93 -14.74
N VAL A 72 7.65 -5.07 -15.25
CA VAL A 72 6.27 -5.45 -15.62
C VAL A 72 6.23 -6.42 -16.80
N SER A 73 7.30 -6.52 -17.60
CA SER A 73 7.41 -7.46 -18.73
C SER A 73 7.32 -8.93 -18.34
N ALA A 74 7.65 -9.28 -17.10
CA ALA A 74 7.63 -10.66 -16.61
C ALA A 74 6.25 -11.09 -16.07
N LEU A 75 5.32 -10.14 -15.87
CA LEU A 75 4.02 -10.42 -15.28
C LEU A 75 3.06 -11.10 -16.24
N THR A 76 2.24 -11.97 -15.68
CA THR A 76 1.13 -12.68 -16.33
C THR A 76 -0.20 -12.28 -15.71
N GLY A 77 -1.33 -12.66 -16.32
CA GLY A 77 -2.66 -12.40 -15.74
C GLY A 77 -2.95 -13.18 -14.44
N ALA A 78 -2.13 -14.17 -14.10
CA ALA A 78 -2.22 -14.89 -12.83
C ALA A 78 -1.61 -14.09 -11.67
N ASP A 79 -0.75 -13.13 -11.95
CA ASP A 79 -0.03 -12.36 -10.93
C ASP A 79 -0.89 -11.22 -10.38
N ARG A 80 -0.53 -10.76 -9.18
CA ARG A 80 -1.16 -9.62 -8.52
C ARG A 80 -0.09 -8.67 -8.05
N VAL A 81 -0.33 -7.36 -8.18
CA VAL A 81 0.65 -6.36 -7.76
C VAL A 81 0.12 -5.56 -6.58
N ILE A 82 0.98 -5.23 -5.62
CA ILE A 82 0.74 -4.18 -4.64
C ILE A 82 1.76 -3.06 -4.79
N ILE A 83 1.27 -1.83 -4.93
CA ILE A 83 2.08 -0.63 -5.04
C ILE A 83 1.96 0.20 -3.77
N PHE A 84 3.11 0.57 -3.19
CA PHE A 84 3.22 1.51 -2.09
C PHE A 84 3.87 2.80 -2.59
N THR A 85 3.13 3.91 -2.51
CA THR A 85 3.66 5.24 -2.81
C THR A 85 3.12 6.26 -1.82
N ARG A 86 3.81 7.40 -1.68
CA ARG A 86 3.41 8.41 -0.71
C ARG A 86 2.04 8.99 -1.02
N PHE A 87 1.81 9.34 -2.27
CA PHE A 87 0.57 9.95 -2.73
C PHE A 87 0.11 9.29 -4.02
N SER A 88 -1.20 9.31 -4.23
CA SER A 88 -1.84 8.76 -5.42
C SER A 88 -1.48 9.50 -6.72
N ASP A 89 -0.84 10.66 -6.64
CA ASP A 89 -0.39 11.48 -7.77
C ASP A 89 1.12 11.39 -8.05
N ASP A 90 1.82 10.39 -7.48
CA ASP A 90 3.23 10.14 -7.81
C ASP A 90 3.37 9.69 -9.27
N GLU A 91 4.07 10.49 -10.09
CA GLU A 91 4.16 10.30 -11.54
C GLU A 91 4.73 8.93 -11.95
N GLU A 92 5.78 8.46 -11.26
CA GLU A 92 6.39 7.16 -11.58
C GLU A 92 5.45 6.01 -11.21
N ALA A 93 4.74 6.14 -10.09
CA ALA A 93 3.74 5.16 -9.67
C ALA A 93 2.51 5.14 -10.59
N VAL A 94 2.06 6.31 -11.07
CA VAL A 94 0.97 6.43 -12.06
C VAL A 94 1.35 5.75 -13.37
N LEU A 95 2.57 5.98 -13.89
CA LEU A 95 3.05 5.33 -15.10
C LEU A 95 3.06 3.79 -14.98
N LEU A 96 3.48 3.28 -13.81
CA LEU A 96 3.41 1.85 -13.51
C LEU A 96 1.96 1.34 -13.51
N GLY A 97 1.05 2.03 -12.82
CA GLY A 97 -0.37 1.68 -12.79
C GLY A 97 -1.01 1.65 -14.18
N GLU A 98 -0.65 2.59 -15.06
CA GLU A 98 -1.10 2.59 -16.46
C GLU A 98 -0.56 1.41 -17.27
N GLU A 99 0.67 0.94 -16.98
CA GLU A 99 1.22 -0.25 -17.63
C GLU A 99 0.49 -1.52 -17.16
N LEU A 100 0.26 -1.66 -15.85
CA LEU A 100 -0.47 -2.79 -15.27
C LEU A 100 -1.90 -2.86 -15.80
N ALA A 101 -2.62 -1.73 -15.82
CA ALA A 101 -3.97 -1.64 -16.36
C ALA A 101 -4.02 -2.02 -17.85
N ARG A 102 -3.05 -1.58 -18.67
CA ARG A 102 -2.96 -1.97 -20.08
C ARG A 102 -2.69 -3.46 -20.30
N LYS A 103 -2.03 -4.12 -19.35
CA LYS A 103 -1.78 -5.56 -19.38
C LYS A 103 -2.87 -6.38 -18.69
N GLU A 104 -3.89 -5.72 -18.15
CA GLU A 104 -4.98 -6.36 -17.40
C GLU A 104 -4.44 -7.18 -16.21
N VAL A 105 -3.35 -6.70 -15.57
CA VAL A 105 -2.81 -7.28 -14.34
C VAL A 105 -3.45 -6.57 -13.15
N PRO A 106 -4.26 -7.25 -12.33
CA PRO A 106 -4.92 -6.60 -11.21
C PRO A 106 -3.94 -6.16 -10.14
N PHE A 107 -4.18 -4.99 -9.55
CA PHE A 107 -3.29 -4.40 -8.57
C PHE A 107 -3.98 -3.58 -7.49
N VAL A 108 -3.38 -3.62 -6.31
CA VAL A 108 -3.76 -2.87 -5.11
C VAL A 108 -2.78 -1.71 -4.92
N VAL A 109 -3.26 -0.58 -4.43
CA VAL A 109 -2.42 0.60 -4.17
C VAL A 109 -2.63 1.09 -2.75
N VAL A 110 -1.54 1.31 -2.03
CA VAL A 110 -1.52 1.95 -0.72
C VAL A 110 -0.85 3.32 -0.83
N SER A 111 -1.63 4.38 -0.63
CA SER A 111 -1.10 5.76 -0.69
C SER A 111 -2.01 6.79 -0.03
N GLY A 112 -1.51 8.01 0.18
CA GLY A 112 -2.37 9.14 0.51
C GLY A 112 -3.19 9.56 -0.70
N ASN A 113 -4.53 9.51 -0.63
CA ASN A 113 -5.40 9.99 -1.70
C ASN A 113 -5.36 11.52 -1.78
N LYS A 114 -4.54 12.03 -2.70
CA LYS A 114 -4.40 13.46 -2.96
C LYS A 114 -5.16 13.79 -4.24
N LYS A 115 -5.92 14.89 -4.21
CA LYS A 115 -6.58 15.39 -5.42
C LYS A 115 -5.53 15.71 -6.47
N ALA A 116 -5.60 15.00 -7.59
CA ALA A 116 -4.79 15.25 -8.77
C ALA A 116 -5.59 16.09 -9.78
N GLU A 117 -4.90 16.90 -10.58
CA GLU A 117 -5.50 17.57 -11.74
C GLU A 117 -5.55 16.64 -12.97
N GLY A 118 -4.78 15.55 -12.95
CA GLY A 118 -4.73 14.50 -13.96
C GLY A 118 -5.12 13.14 -13.42
N LYS A 119 -4.60 12.07 -14.04
CA LYS A 119 -4.87 10.69 -13.61
C LYS A 119 -4.32 10.45 -12.21
N SER A 120 -5.12 9.78 -11.39
CA SER A 120 -4.72 9.34 -10.05
C SER A 120 -4.52 7.83 -10.06
N LEU A 121 -3.48 7.36 -9.40
CA LEU A 121 -3.25 5.93 -9.19
C LEU A 121 -4.43 5.27 -8.45
N ALA A 122 -5.17 6.03 -7.64
CA ALA A 122 -6.37 5.56 -6.96
C ALA A 122 -7.53 5.23 -7.92
N GLU A 123 -7.56 5.83 -9.11
CA GLU A 123 -8.59 5.56 -10.14
C GLU A 123 -8.21 4.41 -11.07
N LEU A 124 -6.92 4.07 -11.13
CA LEU A 124 -6.40 3.00 -11.98
C LEU A 124 -6.40 1.63 -11.27
N ALA A 125 -6.26 1.63 -9.94
CA ALA A 125 -6.17 0.43 -9.14
C ALA A 125 -7.51 -0.30 -9.03
N ASP A 126 -7.46 -1.63 -8.92
CA ASP A 126 -8.64 -2.43 -8.56
C ASP A 126 -9.08 -2.10 -7.14
N VAL A 127 -8.12 -1.88 -6.24
CA VAL A 127 -8.37 -1.45 -4.85
C VAL A 127 -7.36 -0.37 -4.46
N HIS A 128 -7.86 0.76 -3.98
CA HIS A 128 -7.05 1.81 -3.34
C HIS A 128 -7.31 1.83 -1.84
N ILE A 129 -6.22 1.80 -1.05
CA ILE A 129 -6.25 1.87 0.40
C ILE A 129 -5.59 3.18 0.83
N HIS A 130 -6.38 4.05 1.46
CA HIS A 130 -5.96 5.39 1.80
C HIS A 130 -5.21 5.44 3.15
N THR A 131 -3.96 5.89 3.14
CA THR A 131 -3.17 6.09 4.38
C THR A 131 -3.70 7.18 5.33
N HIS A 132 -4.68 7.99 4.90
CA HIS A 132 -5.14 9.24 5.50
C HIS A 132 -4.07 10.29 5.89
N LEU A 133 -2.80 10.08 5.54
CA LEU A 133 -1.71 11.00 5.84
C LEU A 133 -1.44 11.92 4.64
N LEU A 134 -2.05 13.12 4.67
CA LEU A 134 -1.86 14.13 3.61
C LEU A 134 -1.00 15.31 4.03
N LYS A 135 -0.77 15.48 5.34
CA LYS A 135 0.04 16.57 5.92
C LYS A 135 0.80 16.04 7.13
N PRO A 136 1.92 16.69 7.52
CA PRO A 136 2.63 16.30 8.74
C PRO A 136 1.72 16.38 9.98
N LEU A 137 1.99 15.54 10.98
CA LEU A 137 1.09 15.33 12.11
C LEU A 137 1.19 16.42 13.17
N LEU A 138 2.38 16.96 13.41
CA LEU A 138 2.64 17.82 14.56
C LEU A 138 2.62 19.30 14.18
N PRO A 139 1.84 20.14 14.86
CA PRO A 139 1.96 21.58 14.71
C PRO A 139 3.28 22.08 15.33
N THR A 140 3.81 23.16 14.76
CA THR A 140 4.94 23.92 15.29
C THR A 140 4.47 25.29 15.81
N GLU A 141 5.31 25.98 16.58
CA GLU A 141 4.98 27.29 17.15
C GLU A 141 4.72 28.36 16.07
N ASP A 142 5.40 28.25 14.92
CA ASP A 142 5.24 29.16 13.77
C ASP A 142 4.01 28.84 12.88
N GLY A 143 3.14 27.91 13.31
CA GLY A 143 1.96 27.48 12.55
C GLY A 143 2.24 26.48 11.42
N ASN A 144 3.50 26.13 11.17
CA ASN A 144 3.89 25.05 10.27
C ASN A 144 3.59 23.66 10.88
N ARG A 145 3.78 22.58 10.11
CA ARG A 145 3.66 21.21 10.60
C ARG A 145 4.89 20.36 10.28
N VAL A 146 5.23 19.43 11.17
CA VAL A 146 6.38 18.49 11.03
C VAL A 146 5.99 17.06 11.39
N GLY A 147 6.83 16.10 11.00
CA GLY A 147 6.61 14.66 11.23
C GLY A 147 5.60 14.06 10.25
N PHE A 148 6.10 13.45 9.17
CA PHE A 148 5.30 12.82 8.13
C PHE A 148 5.58 11.30 8.09
N PRO A 149 4.95 10.50 8.97
CA PRO A 149 5.27 9.08 9.12
C PRO A 149 4.58 8.20 8.06
N SER A 150 4.79 8.48 6.77
CA SER A 150 4.16 7.75 5.66
C SER A 150 4.47 6.26 5.69
N LEU A 151 5.75 5.91 5.88
CA LEU A 151 6.17 4.52 5.95
C LEU A 151 5.53 3.78 7.14
N MET A 152 5.36 4.43 8.29
CA MET A 152 4.69 3.79 9.44
C MET A 152 3.21 3.51 9.16
N ALA A 153 2.52 4.43 8.47
CA ALA A 153 1.13 4.22 8.04
C ALA A 153 1.02 3.09 7.02
N ALA A 154 1.94 3.03 6.06
CA ALA A 154 1.97 1.98 5.06
C ALA A 154 2.33 0.61 5.66
N LEU A 155 3.26 0.54 6.62
CA LEU A 155 3.58 -0.68 7.36
C LEU A 155 2.40 -1.18 8.17
N TYR A 156 1.67 -0.28 8.84
CA TYR A 156 0.45 -0.65 9.55
C TYR A 156 -0.58 -1.29 8.62
N ILE A 157 -0.84 -0.67 7.45
CA ILE A 157 -1.74 -1.21 6.41
C ILE A 157 -1.22 -2.54 5.86
N TYR A 158 0.09 -2.65 5.63
CA TYR A 158 0.71 -3.88 5.14
C TYR A 158 0.50 -5.04 6.11
N PHE A 159 0.69 -4.85 7.42
CA PHE A 159 0.45 -5.91 8.39
C PHE A 159 -1.02 -6.33 8.42
N THR A 160 -1.97 -5.37 8.39
CA THR A 160 -3.39 -5.72 8.33
C THR A 160 -3.73 -6.48 7.04
N LEU A 161 -3.17 -6.08 5.89
CA LEU A 161 -3.33 -6.79 4.64
C LEU A 161 -2.74 -8.20 4.69
N ARG A 162 -1.51 -8.34 5.20
CA ARG A 162 -0.81 -9.62 5.32
C ARG A 162 -1.63 -10.60 6.14
N PHE A 163 -2.11 -10.20 7.31
CA PHE A 163 -2.92 -11.07 8.17
C PHE A 163 -4.17 -11.57 7.43
N THR A 164 -4.89 -10.68 6.76
CA THR A 164 -6.08 -11.07 6.00
C THR A 164 -5.74 -11.94 4.77
N VAL A 165 -4.63 -11.68 4.07
CA VAL A 165 -4.15 -12.54 2.97
C VAL A 165 -3.83 -13.94 3.49
N GLU A 166 -3.11 -14.04 4.61
CA GLU A 166 -2.73 -15.34 5.20
C GLU A 166 -3.95 -16.10 5.72
N GLU A 167 -4.90 -15.43 6.37
CA GLU A 167 -6.18 -16.03 6.77
C GLU A 167 -6.92 -16.62 5.56
N ILE A 168 -7.03 -15.86 4.45
CA ILE A 168 -7.63 -16.35 3.22
C ILE A 168 -6.88 -17.57 2.69
N LEU A 169 -5.54 -17.54 2.69
CA LEU A 169 -4.73 -18.64 2.15
C LEU A 169 -4.79 -19.91 2.97
N ASP A 170 -5.03 -19.81 4.28
CA ASP A 170 -5.14 -20.97 5.15
C ASP A 170 -6.53 -21.63 5.09
N GLU A 171 -7.52 -20.97 4.47
CA GLU A 171 -8.84 -21.55 4.17
C GLU A 171 -8.87 -22.42 2.89
N TYR A 172 -7.81 -22.39 2.06
CA TYR A 172 -7.68 -23.14 0.79
C TYR A 172 -6.59 -24.21 0.83
#